data_AF-A0A9K3Q3L9-F1
#
_entry.id   AF-A0A9K3Q3L9-F1
#
_cell.length_a   1.000
_cell.length_b   1.000
_cell.length_c   1.000
_cell.angle_alpha   90.00
_cell.angle_beta   90.00
_cell.angle_gamma   90.00
#
_symmetry.space_group_name_H-M   'P 1'
#
loop_
_entity.id
_entity.type
_entity.pdbx_description
1 polymer ?
#
loop_
_entity_poly.entity_id
_entity_poly.type
_entity_poly.pdbx_seq_one_letter_code
_entity_poly.pdbx_strand_id
1 'polypeptide(L)'
;MSHVPLMKRASYVDTTPGRASMRGSIIGTSARRDILKMQAAQDKEIFDPMLGCTLTSFENATLDLIGGKALQCWRLARHGFPVPKAFIIPTYVYSMHVADAGVAKLIDTVYNSNWKDEKARGRAKASMETIRKRIQSTPLNPEVVSNLDAFLEGLPAGSTVAVRSSGSAEDLASQSFAEQYDTFLYKLTKEDIIDSIKLCWVSMFKDHILDYASRSDDYIPGSIKIPKMGVLIMKMVEAEASGVCFSRNLWGDKKEVMIEAVLGQGEGLVSGAITPDRFVLDKYSTEILHSEISTQAQKYIRSNNTDGVKLVDLDKPKDQPVMTNIN
;
A
#
# COMPACT_ATOMS: atom_id res chain seq x y z
N MET A 1 35.62 22.37 39.94
CA MET A 1 37.09 22.45 39.74
C MET A 1 37.62 21.02 39.68
N SER A 2 38.28 20.64 38.56
CA SER A 2 39.34 19.61 38.38
C SER A 2 39.31 18.34 39.23
N HIS A 3 39.47 17.10 38.76
CA HIS A 3 40.02 16.51 37.54
C HIS A 3 39.71 15.00 37.64
N VAL A 4 39.38 14.33 36.54
CA VAL A 4 39.46 12.86 36.43
C VAL A 4 40.14 12.51 35.09
N PRO A 5 41.05 11.53 35.02
CA PRO A 5 42.09 11.46 33.99
C PRO A 5 41.69 10.69 32.73
N LEU A 6 42.31 11.09 31.61
CA LEU A 6 42.35 10.38 30.33
C LEU A 6 43.00 8.99 30.44
N MET A 7 42.35 7.97 29.87
CA MET A 7 43.01 6.73 29.46
C MET A 7 42.67 6.35 28.01
N LYS A 8 43.74 6.39 27.20
CA LYS A 8 44.15 5.51 26.11
C LYS A 8 43.19 5.26 24.93
N ARG A 9 43.55 5.94 23.83
CA ARG A 9 43.29 5.58 22.43
C ARG A 9 43.66 4.11 22.15
N ALA A 10 42.71 3.36 21.59
CA ALA A 10 42.99 2.17 20.81
C ALA A 10 42.86 2.55 19.32
N SER A 11 43.94 2.32 18.59
CA SER A 11 44.07 2.47 17.15
C SER A 11 43.21 1.43 16.42
N TYR A 12 42.17 1.89 15.71
CA TYR A 12 41.49 1.07 14.71
C TYR A 12 42.09 1.37 13.34
N VAL A 13 42.64 0.33 12.72
CA VAL A 13 43.30 0.37 11.42
C VAL A 13 42.22 0.41 10.34
N ASP A 14 42.26 1.47 9.54
CA ASP A 14 41.45 1.64 8.33
C ASP A 14 42.08 0.80 7.22
N THR A 15 41.44 -0.33 6.89
CA THR A 15 41.76 -1.10 5.67
C THR A 15 40.62 -0.93 4.68
N THR A 16 40.59 0.24 4.03
CA THR A 16 39.84 0.45 2.80
C THR A 16 40.62 -0.13 1.61
N PRO A 17 40.09 -1.08 0.82
CA PRO A 17 40.65 -1.40 -0.49
C PRO A 17 40.24 -0.32 -1.48
N GLY A 18 41.23 0.19 -2.22
CA GLY A 18 41.15 1.39 -3.05
C GLY A 18 40.08 1.37 -4.15
N ARG A 19 39.49 2.56 -4.37
CA ARG A 19 38.79 2.92 -5.60
C ARG A 19 39.79 2.96 -6.77
N ALA A 20 39.80 1.91 -7.57
CA ALA A 20 40.32 1.98 -8.92
C ALA A 20 39.24 2.61 -9.83
N SER A 21 39.58 3.72 -10.47
CA SER A 21 38.77 4.34 -11.51
C SER A 21 38.71 3.44 -12.75
N MET A 22 37.53 3.02 -13.17
CA MET A 22 37.31 2.54 -14.54
C MET A 22 36.23 3.38 -15.22
N ARG A 23 36.69 4.13 -16.23
CA ARG A 23 35.87 4.76 -17.25
C ARG A 23 35.15 3.69 -18.07
N GLY A 24 34.00 4.07 -18.61
CA GLY A 24 32.97 3.16 -19.10
C GLY A 24 33.39 2.21 -20.23
N SER A 25 32.84 1.02 -20.15
CA SER A 25 32.50 0.20 -21.31
C SER A 25 31.03 -0.16 -21.18
N ILE A 26 30.22 0.23 -22.18
CA ILE A 26 28.80 -0.10 -22.28
C ILE A 26 28.69 -1.61 -22.44
N ILE A 27 28.36 -2.31 -21.36
CA ILE A 27 27.98 -3.72 -21.41
C ILE A 27 26.51 -3.74 -21.83
N GLY A 28 26.24 -4.34 -23.00
CA GLY A 28 24.90 -4.43 -23.57
C GLY A 28 23.89 -5.07 -22.62
N THR A 29 22.62 -4.67 -22.76
CA THR A 29 21.48 -5.09 -21.94
C THR A 29 21.29 -6.61 -21.80
N SER A 30 21.84 -7.41 -22.72
CA SER A 30 21.88 -8.87 -22.64
C SER A 30 22.79 -9.37 -21.52
N ALA A 31 24.05 -8.92 -21.49
CA ALA A 31 25.04 -9.45 -20.53
C ALA A 31 24.72 -9.04 -19.08
N ARG A 32 24.02 -7.91 -18.88
CA ARG A 32 23.54 -7.52 -17.54
C ARG A 32 22.40 -8.42 -17.04
N ARG A 33 21.53 -8.90 -17.95
CA ARG A 33 20.51 -9.91 -17.66
C ARG A 33 21.14 -11.26 -17.34
N ASP A 34 22.18 -11.64 -18.07
CA ASP A 34 22.83 -12.95 -17.88
C ASP A 34 23.62 -13.01 -16.56
N ILE A 35 24.25 -11.91 -16.15
CA ILE A 35 24.92 -11.79 -14.84
C ILE A 35 23.90 -11.82 -13.68
N LEU A 36 22.75 -11.15 -13.82
CA LEU A 36 21.66 -11.21 -12.83
C LEU A 36 21.07 -12.62 -12.73
N LYS A 37 20.91 -13.33 -13.85
CA LYS A 37 20.46 -14.74 -13.87
C LYS A 37 21.46 -15.70 -13.23
N MET A 38 22.76 -15.48 -13.43
CA MET A 38 23.81 -16.32 -12.83
C MET A 38 23.98 -16.10 -11.33
N GLN A 39 23.79 -14.87 -10.83
CA GLN A 39 23.82 -14.58 -9.39
C GLN A 39 22.54 -15.07 -8.67
N ALA A 40 21.39 -15.04 -9.34
CA ALA A 40 20.14 -15.61 -8.79
C ALA A 40 20.14 -17.15 -8.72
N ALA A 41 21.04 -17.82 -9.44
CA ALA A 41 21.05 -19.29 -9.52
C ALA A 41 21.73 -20.00 -8.32
N GLN A 42 22.35 -19.27 -7.38
CA GLN A 42 23.13 -19.87 -6.30
C GLN A 42 22.46 -19.90 -4.93
N ASP A 43 21.31 -19.25 -4.71
CA ASP A 43 20.54 -19.38 -3.48
C ASP A 43 19.03 -19.31 -3.77
N LYS A 44 18.34 -20.44 -3.54
CA LYS A 44 16.90 -20.65 -3.29
C LYS A 44 15.85 -19.80 -4.04
N GLU A 45 14.94 -20.55 -4.68
CA GLU A 45 13.64 -20.16 -5.26
C GLU A 45 13.71 -19.39 -6.59
N ILE A 46 13.28 -20.06 -7.65
CA ILE A 46 13.16 -19.49 -9.00
C ILE A 46 11.94 -18.54 -8.98
N PHE A 47 12.16 -17.32 -8.55
CA PHE A 47 11.24 -16.20 -8.79
C PHE A 47 11.86 -15.30 -9.84
N ASP A 48 11.09 -14.82 -10.81
CA ASP A 48 11.39 -13.49 -11.34
C ASP A 48 10.90 -12.49 -10.26
N PRO A 49 11.82 -11.80 -9.55
CA PRO A 49 11.43 -10.78 -8.57
C PRO A 49 10.79 -9.57 -9.26
N MET A 50 10.91 -9.47 -10.59
CA MET A 50 10.05 -8.65 -11.42
C MET A 50 8.79 -9.50 -11.74
N LEU A 51 7.53 -9.10 -11.69
CA LEU A 51 6.28 -9.90 -11.76
C LEU A 51 5.70 -10.25 -10.39
N GLY A 52 6.32 -9.76 -9.32
CA GLY A 52 5.75 -9.67 -7.99
C GLY A 52 6.49 -10.51 -6.99
N CYS A 53 6.70 -9.94 -5.81
CA CYS A 53 7.48 -10.58 -4.75
C CYS A 53 7.03 -10.10 -3.38
N THR A 54 7.59 -10.74 -2.34
CA THR A 54 7.27 -10.37 -0.96
C THR A 54 7.76 -8.97 -0.63
N LEU A 55 7.09 -8.30 0.30
CA LEU A 55 7.41 -6.95 0.76
C LEU A 55 8.90 -6.79 1.10
N THR A 56 9.51 -7.79 1.73
CA THR A 56 10.90 -7.75 2.17
C THR A 56 11.92 -8.10 1.09
N SER A 57 11.48 -8.64 -0.06
CA SER A 57 12.35 -9.04 -1.18
C SER A 57 12.81 -7.86 -2.04
N PHE A 58 12.14 -6.70 -1.97
CA PHE A 58 12.60 -5.51 -2.68
C PHE A 58 13.84 -4.92 -2.01
N GLU A 59 15.00 -5.00 -2.67
CA GLU A 59 16.23 -4.33 -2.22
C GLU A 59 16.05 -2.81 -2.16
N ASN A 60 15.44 -2.24 -3.21
CA ASN A 60 15.11 -0.83 -3.33
C ASN A 60 13.71 -0.69 -3.94
N ALA A 61 12.81 -0.01 -3.23
CA ALA A 61 11.48 0.30 -3.72
C ALA A 61 11.31 1.80 -3.98
N THR A 62 10.59 2.14 -5.05
CA THR A 62 10.28 3.53 -5.41
C THR A 62 8.78 3.72 -5.62
N LEU A 63 8.33 4.98 -5.59
CA LEU A 63 6.94 5.33 -5.83
C LEU A 63 6.46 4.86 -7.21
N ASP A 64 7.28 5.05 -8.24
CA ASP A 64 6.97 4.61 -9.60
C ASP A 64 6.94 3.08 -9.74
N LEU A 65 7.65 2.33 -8.89
CA LEU A 65 7.73 0.87 -8.98
C LEU A 65 6.55 0.16 -8.30
N ILE A 66 6.15 0.59 -7.10
CA ILE A 66 5.15 -0.12 -6.28
C ILE A 66 3.99 0.75 -5.80
N GLY A 67 4.03 2.06 -6.03
CA GLY A 67 3.02 3.01 -5.55
C GLY A 67 3.17 3.41 -4.08
N GLY A 68 2.38 4.40 -3.65
CA GLY A 68 2.54 5.09 -2.37
C GLY A 68 2.34 4.18 -1.15
N LYS A 69 1.17 3.52 -1.03
CA LYS A 69 0.84 2.66 0.11
C LYS A 69 1.82 1.51 0.30
N ALA A 70 2.15 0.80 -0.79
CA ALA A 70 3.13 -0.28 -0.74
C ALA A 70 4.53 0.25 -0.36
N LEU A 71 4.92 1.42 -0.85
CA LEU A 71 6.19 2.06 -0.49
C LEU A 71 6.28 2.39 1.00
N GLN A 72 5.21 2.92 1.61
CA GLN A 72 5.22 3.18 3.06
C GLN A 72 5.30 1.88 3.87
N CYS A 73 4.57 0.83 3.47
CA CYS A 73 4.67 -0.49 4.11
C CYS A 73 6.09 -1.07 3.99
N TRP A 74 6.70 -0.92 2.81
CA TRP A 74 8.07 -1.37 2.56
C TRP A 74 9.06 -0.64 3.46
N ARG A 75 8.94 0.69 3.59
CA ARG A 75 9.77 1.50 4.50
C ARG A 75 9.65 1.02 5.94
N LEU A 76 8.42 0.85 6.44
CA LEU A 76 8.18 0.37 7.79
C LEU A 76 8.82 -0.99 8.03
N ALA A 77 8.62 -1.96 7.13
CA ALA A 77 9.22 -3.29 7.23
C ALA A 77 10.75 -3.25 7.21
N ARG A 78 11.37 -2.43 6.33
CA ARG A 78 12.83 -2.24 6.26
C ARG A 78 13.42 -1.62 7.52
N HIS A 79 12.64 -0.83 8.25
CA HIS A 79 13.02 -0.26 9.53
C HIS A 79 12.68 -1.16 10.74
N GLY A 80 12.25 -2.40 10.50
CA GLY A 80 12.03 -3.39 11.57
C GLY A 80 10.69 -3.25 12.29
N PHE A 81 9.77 -2.41 11.81
CA PHE A 81 8.43 -2.34 12.37
C PHE A 81 7.65 -3.62 12.03
N PRO A 82 6.75 -4.08 12.92
CA PRO A 82 5.93 -5.25 12.69
C PRO A 82 4.86 -4.95 11.63
N VAL A 83 5.18 -5.23 10.37
CA VAL A 83 4.26 -5.13 9.24
C VAL A 83 3.78 -6.54 8.88
N PRO A 84 2.46 -6.76 8.67
CA PRO A 84 1.97 -8.06 8.22
C PRO A 84 2.65 -8.51 6.93
N LYS A 85 2.85 -9.83 6.79
CA LYS A 85 3.39 -10.43 5.55
C LYS A 85 2.58 -9.95 4.35
N ALA A 86 3.27 -9.49 3.32
CA ALA A 86 2.63 -8.97 2.12
C ALA A 86 3.40 -9.35 0.85
N PHE A 87 2.64 -9.41 -0.24
CA PHE A 87 3.08 -9.58 -1.61
C PHE A 87 2.70 -8.33 -2.39
N ILE A 88 3.59 -7.86 -3.26
CA ILE A 88 3.35 -6.66 -4.06
C ILE A 88 3.41 -7.04 -5.52
N ILE A 89 2.39 -6.62 -6.27
CA ILE A 89 2.39 -6.59 -7.73
C ILE A 89 2.87 -5.20 -8.18
N PRO A 90 4.02 -5.10 -8.87
CA PRO A 90 4.56 -3.81 -9.29
C PRO A 90 3.77 -3.16 -10.43
N THR A 91 3.98 -1.85 -10.61
CA THR A 91 3.29 -1.02 -11.60
C THR A 91 3.53 -1.41 -13.06
N TYR A 92 4.65 -2.08 -13.40
CA TYR A 92 4.86 -2.56 -14.78
C TYR A 92 4.03 -3.81 -15.08
N VAL A 93 3.62 -4.60 -14.08
CA VAL A 93 2.67 -5.72 -14.31
C VAL A 93 1.33 -5.17 -14.77
N TYR A 94 0.87 -4.06 -14.19
CA TYR A 94 -0.27 -3.31 -14.72
C TYR A 94 -0.04 -2.88 -16.18
N SER A 95 1.16 -2.38 -16.50
CA SER A 95 1.48 -1.93 -17.87
C SER A 95 1.45 -3.10 -18.87
N MET A 96 1.92 -4.29 -18.47
CA MET A 96 1.81 -5.52 -19.25
C MET A 96 0.36 -5.93 -19.43
N HIS A 97 -0.43 -5.96 -18.36
CA HIS A 97 -1.86 -6.31 -18.40
C HIS A 97 -2.67 -5.37 -19.30
N VAL A 98 -2.35 -4.08 -19.30
CA VAL A 98 -2.94 -3.08 -20.23
C VAL A 98 -2.60 -3.38 -21.69
N ALA A 99 -1.37 -3.80 -21.96
CA ALA A 99 -0.92 -4.17 -23.30
C ALA A 99 -1.64 -5.43 -23.78
N ASP A 100 -1.71 -6.46 -22.93
CA ASP A 100 -2.40 -7.73 -23.21
C ASP A 100 -3.90 -7.54 -23.43
N ALA A 101 -4.53 -6.66 -22.64
CA ALA A 101 -5.94 -6.28 -22.81
C ALA A 101 -6.18 -5.44 -24.08
N GLY A 102 -5.12 -4.91 -24.71
CA GLY A 102 -5.19 -4.07 -25.91
C GLY A 102 -5.95 -2.76 -25.68
N VAL A 103 -5.81 -2.16 -24.49
CA VAL A 103 -6.60 -0.98 -24.09
C VAL A 103 -5.80 0.32 -24.00
N ALA A 104 -4.50 0.31 -24.29
CA ALA A 104 -3.63 1.49 -24.17
C ALA A 104 -4.20 2.74 -24.87
N LYS A 105 -4.66 2.62 -26.12
CA LYS A 105 -5.27 3.74 -26.87
C LYS A 105 -6.57 4.26 -26.25
N LEU A 106 -7.34 3.38 -25.61
CA LEU A 106 -8.57 3.77 -24.91
C LEU A 106 -8.23 4.56 -23.65
N ILE A 107 -7.18 4.15 -22.93
CA ILE A 107 -6.66 4.88 -21.77
C ILE A 107 -6.21 6.28 -22.20
N ASP A 108 -5.46 6.38 -23.30
CA ASP A 108 -5.07 7.68 -23.87
C ASP A 108 -6.30 8.53 -24.21
N THR A 109 -7.35 7.92 -24.76
CA THR A 109 -8.61 8.62 -25.06
C THR A 109 -9.26 9.18 -23.80
N VAL A 110 -9.22 8.45 -22.69
CA VAL A 110 -9.78 8.90 -21.40
C VAL A 110 -8.96 10.06 -20.83
N TYR A 111 -7.65 9.89 -20.65
CA TYR A 111 -6.81 10.87 -19.97
C TYR A 111 -6.48 12.12 -20.81
N ASN A 112 -6.61 12.05 -22.14
CA ASN A 112 -6.46 13.20 -23.04
C ASN A 112 -7.79 13.81 -23.49
N SER A 113 -8.93 13.34 -22.95
CA SER A 113 -10.24 13.89 -23.33
C SER A 113 -10.40 15.33 -22.86
N ASN A 114 -11.04 16.17 -23.67
CA ASN A 114 -11.58 17.45 -23.21
C ASN A 114 -12.93 17.20 -22.52
N TRP A 115 -12.90 17.06 -21.19
CA TRP A 115 -14.10 16.72 -20.41
C TRP A 115 -15.17 17.81 -20.36
N LYS A 116 -14.85 19.05 -20.77
CA LYS A 116 -15.83 20.14 -20.93
C LYS A 116 -16.70 19.95 -22.18
N ASP A 117 -16.22 19.23 -23.19
CA ASP A 117 -16.98 18.88 -24.39
C ASP A 117 -17.84 17.62 -24.17
N GLU A 118 -19.14 17.71 -24.46
CA GLU A 118 -20.10 16.64 -24.21
C GLU A 118 -19.82 15.38 -25.06
N LYS A 119 -19.45 15.57 -26.32
CA LYS A 119 -19.13 14.45 -27.23
C LYS A 119 -17.86 13.73 -26.79
N ALA A 120 -16.82 14.46 -26.41
CA ALA A 120 -15.57 13.92 -25.88
C ALA A 120 -15.80 13.18 -24.56
N ARG A 121 -16.63 13.73 -23.67
CA ARG A 121 -17.05 13.06 -22.43
C ARG A 121 -17.78 11.75 -22.72
N GLY A 122 -18.71 11.74 -23.68
CA GLY A 122 -19.42 10.52 -24.11
C GLY A 122 -18.47 9.44 -24.62
N ARG A 123 -17.51 9.79 -25.49
CA ARG A 123 -16.49 8.85 -26.00
C ARG A 123 -15.60 8.29 -24.89
N ALA A 124 -15.19 9.13 -23.96
CA ALA A 124 -14.33 8.71 -22.87
C ALA A 124 -15.09 7.82 -21.86
N LYS A 125 -16.37 8.07 -21.58
CA LYS A 125 -17.23 7.15 -20.82
C LYS A 125 -17.34 5.77 -21.49
N ALA A 126 -17.60 5.72 -22.79
CA ALA A 126 -17.65 4.46 -23.54
C ALA A 126 -16.29 3.73 -23.54
N SER A 127 -15.18 4.50 -23.61
CA SER A 127 -13.82 3.97 -23.51
C SER A 127 -13.55 3.38 -22.13
N MET A 128 -13.94 4.06 -21.05
CA MET A 128 -13.83 3.54 -19.68
C MET A 128 -14.56 2.21 -19.56
N GLU A 129 -15.82 2.12 -19.98
CA GLU A 129 -16.58 0.86 -19.91
C GLU A 129 -15.89 -0.30 -20.64
N THR A 130 -15.35 -0.02 -21.83
CA THR A 130 -14.59 -1.02 -22.60
C THR A 130 -13.28 -1.41 -21.89
N ILE A 131 -12.59 -0.45 -21.28
CA ILE A 131 -11.38 -0.70 -20.48
C ILE A 131 -11.72 -1.62 -19.31
N ARG A 132 -12.77 -1.31 -18.53
CA ARG A 132 -13.15 -2.10 -17.36
C ARG A 132 -13.38 -3.56 -17.74
N LYS A 133 -14.23 -3.78 -18.76
CA LYS A 133 -14.55 -5.11 -19.26
C LYS A 133 -13.30 -5.88 -19.71
N ARG A 134 -12.43 -5.25 -20.52
CA ARG A 134 -11.23 -5.91 -21.06
C ARG A 134 -10.19 -6.21 -19.99
N ILE A 135 -9.95 -5.28 -19.06
CA ILE A 135 -9.02 -5.50 -17.95
C ILE A 135 -9.50 -6.68 -17.08
N GLN A 136 -10.80 -6.76 -16.78
CA GLN A 136 -11.36 -7.87 -15.99
C GLN A 136 -11.28 -9.21 -16.73
N SER A 137 -11.65 -9.23 -18.02
CA SER A 137 -11.67 -10.48 -18.81
C SER A 137 -10.29 -10.99 -19.20
N THR A 138 -9.26 -10.12 -19.21
CA THR A 138 -7.90 -10.53 -19.56
C THR A 138 -7.32 -11.39 -18.43
N PRO A 139 -6.80 -12.59 -18.70
CA PRO A 139 -6.13 -13.42 -17.70
C PRO A 139 -4.92 -12.70 -17.10
N LEU A 140 -4.65 -12.92 -15.82
CA LEU A 140 -3.42 -12.42 -15.22
C LEU A 140 -2.23 -13.24 -15.76
N ASN A 141 -1.07 -12.60 -15.89
CA ASN A 141 0.14 -13.27 -16.34
C ASN A 141 0.42 -14.54 -15.48
N PRO A 142 0.65 -15.72 -16.09
CA PRO A 142 0.81 -16.97 -15.34
C PRO A 142 1.96 -16.98 -14.32
N GLU A 143 3.03 -16.23 -14.57
CA GLU A 143 4.18 -16.13 -13.66
C GLU A 143 3.81 -15.28 -12.43
N VAL A 144 3.03 -14.22 -12.59
CA VAL A 144 2.45 -13.45 -11.47
C VAL A 144 1.56 -14.36 -10.62
N VAL A 145 0.74 -15.21 -11.25
CA VAL A 145 -0.12 -16.17 -10.55
C VAL A 145 0.71 -17.19 -9.78
N SER A 146 1.78 -17.74 -10.39
CA SER A 146 2.69 -18.67 -9.72
C SER A 146 3.39 -18.05 -8.51
N ASN A 147 3.85 -16.80 -8.63
CA ASN A 147 4.49 -16.10 -7.52
C ASN A 147 3.50 -15.78 -6.39
N LEU A 148 2.26 -15.44 -6.75
CA LEU A 148 1.18 -15.25 -5.78
C LEU A 148 0.86 -16.56 -5.05
N ASP A 149 0.81 -17.69 -5.77
CA ASP A 149 0.56 -19.02 -5.19
C ASP A 149 1.62 -19.37 -4.14
N ALA A 150 2.90 -19.21 -4.49
CA ALA A 150 3.99 -19.45 -3.54
C ALA A 150 3.90 -18.55 -2.29
N PHE A 151 3.51 -17.28 -2.45
CA PHE A 151 3.29 -16.39 -1.31
C PHE A 151 2.15 -16.88 -0.41
N LEU A 152 1.02 -17.29 -1.01
CA LEU A 152 -0.16 -17.76 -0.28
C LEU A 152 0.11 -19.07 0.46
N GLU A 153 0.85 -20.00 -0.16
CA GLU A 153 1.30 -21.25 0.47
C GLU A 153 2.22 -21.01 1.68
N GLY A 154 3.00 -19.91 1.67
CA GLY A 154 3.84 -19.49 2.78
C GLY A 154 3.10 -18.83 3.96
N LEU A 155 1.78 -18.64 3.86
CA LEU A 155 0.95 -18.11 4.94
C LEU A 155 0.42 -19.25 5.83
N PRO A 156 0.18 -19.00 7.14
CA PRO A 156 -0.48 -19.97 8.00
C PRO A 156 -1.85 -20.38 7.43
N ALA A 157 -2.21 -21.66 7.59
CA ALA A 157 -3.50 -22.18 7.15
C ALA A 157 -4.68 -21.34 7.68
N GLY A 158 -5.66 -21.07 6.83
CA GLY A 158 -6.82 -20.24 7.17
C GLY A 158 -6.56 -18.72 7.16
N SER A 159 -5.35 -18.28 6.83
CA SER A 159 -5.05 -16.86 6.63
C SER A 159 -5.91 -16.28 5.50
N THR A 160 -6.33 -15.03 5.68
CA THR A 160 -6.93 -14.22 4.61
C THR A 160 -6.03 -13.05 4.27
N VAL A 161 -6.27 -12.44 3.11
CA VAL A 161 -5.53 -11.26 2.66
C VAL A 161 -6.46 -10.08 2.36
N ALA A 162 -5.94 -8.87 2.52
CA ALA A 162 -6.47 -7.67 1.91
C ALA A 162 -5.76 -7.40 0.59
N VAL A 163 -6.51 -7.03 -0.44
CA VAL A 163 -6.00 -6.55 -1.73
C VAL A 163 -6.25 -5.06 -1.81
N ARG A 164 -5.16 -4.29 -1.87
CA ARG A 164 -5.17 -2.82 -1.80
C ARG A 164 -4.49 -2.23 -3.03
N SER A 165 -5.17 -1.28 -3.65
CA SER A 165 -4.56 -0.37 -4.63
C SER A 165 -3.35 0.34 -4.03
N SER A 166 -2.31 0.52 -4.84
CA SER A 166 -1.12 1.32 -4.50
C SER A 166 -0.74 2.13 -5.74
N GLY A 167 -1.36 3.30 -5.90
CA GLY A 167 -1.14 4.19 -7.04
C GLY A 167 0.17 4.97 -6.94
N SER A 168 0.81 5.27 -8.08
CA SER A 168 2.01 6.13 -8.13
C SER A 168 1.69 7.62 -7.97
N ALA A 169 0.42 8.02 -8.06
CA ALA A 169 -0.04 9.41 -8.01
C ALA A 169 -0.69 9.81 -6.67
N GLU A 170 -0.80 8.88 -5.71
CA GLU A 170 -1.45 9.11 -4.41
C GLU A 170 -0.72 10.18 -3.55
N ASP A 171 0.57 10.41 -3.81
CA ASP A 171 1.44 11.33 -3.07
C ASP A 171 1.65 12.70 -3.77
N LEU A 172 0.91 13.01 -4.85
CA LEU A 172 0.92 14.37 -5.41
C LEU A 172 0.28 15.31 -4.38
N ALA A 173 1.13 16.12 -3.73
CA ALA A 173 0.92 16.87 -2.49
C ALA A 173 -0.20 17.95 -2.48
N SER A 174 -1.20 17.85 -3.34
CA SER A 174 -2.43 18.63 -3.31
C SER A 174 -3.70 17.81 -3.44
N GLN A 175 -3.61 16.48 -3.64
CA GLN A 175 -4.76 15.64 -3.97
C GLN A 175 -4.65 14.29 -3.30
N SER A 176 -5.14 14.21 -2.06
CA SER A 176 -5.36 12.94 -1.38
C SER A 176 -6.42 12.13 -2.13
N PHE A 177 -6.01 11.32 -3.09
CA PHE A 177 -6.83 10.24 -3.68
C PHE A 177 -7.06 9.10 -2.67
N ALA A 178 -6.79 9.33 -1.39
CA ALA A 178 -6.70 8.36 -0.31
C ALA A 178 -7.98 7.52 -0.10
N GLU A 179 -9.13 7.96 -0.63
CA GLU A 179 -10.43 7.31 -0.51
C GLU A 179 -11.05 6.84 -1.84
N GLN A 180 -10.36 6.97 -2.98
CA GLN A 180 -11.01 6.77 -4.30
C GLN A 180 -10.78 5.38 -4.92
N TYR A 181 -9.88 4.58 -4.38
CA TYR A 181 -9.53 3.28 -4.93
C TYR A 181 -9.98 2.13 -4.03
N ASP A 182 -10.42 1.05 -4.68
CA ASP A 182 -11.04 -0.08 -3.97
C ASP A 182 -10.03 -0.80 -3.08
N THR A 183 -10.50 -1.16 -1.88
CA THR A 183 -9.85 -2.08 -0.95
C THR A 183 -10.77 -3.27 -0.75
N PHE A 184 -10.22 -4.47 -0.90
CA PHE A 184 -10.95 -5.72 -0.74
C PHE A 184 -10.38 -6.48 0.45
N LEU A 185 -11.20 -6.75 1.45
CA LEU A 185 -10.76 -7.38 2.70
C LEU A 185 -11.12 -8.88 2.72
N TYR A 186 -10.39 -9.64 3.52
CA TYR A 186 -10.67 -11.04 3.88
C TYR A 186 -10.77 -12.03 2.71
N LYS A 187 -10.02 -11.79 1.63
CA LYS A 187 -10.01 -12.70 0.48
C LYS A 187 -9.39 -14.04 0.86
N LEU A 188 -10.10 -15.11 0.48
CA LEU A 188 -9.78 -16.50 0.82
C LEU A 188 -9.26 -17.28 -0.39
N THR A 189 -9.94 -17.16 -1.53
CA THR A 189 -9.58 -17.93 -2.72
C THR A 189 -8.62 -17.16 -3.60
N LYS A 190 -7.81 -17.90 -4.36
CA LYS A 190 -6.92 -17.33 -5.35
C LYS A 190 -7.68 -16.54 -6.41
N GLU A 191 -8.80 -17.08 -6.85
CA GLU A 191 -9.68 -16.50 -7.87
C GLU A 191 -10.20 -15.15 -7.39
N ASP A 192 -10.67 -15.06 -6.15
CA ASP A 192 -11.13 -13.79 -5.57
C ASP A 192 -10.01 -12.76 -5.45
N ILE A 193 -8.78 -13.20 -5.14
CA ILE A 193 -7.61 -12.31 -5.05
C ILE A 193 -7.26 -11.78 -6.45
N ILE A 194 -7.22 -12.63 -7.47
CA ILE A 194 -6.95 -12.24 -8.86
C ILE A 194 -8.00 -11.26 -9.37
N ASP A 195 -9.29 -11.52 -9.10
CA ASP A 195 -10.36 -10.62 -9.49
C ASP A 195 -10.25 -9.28 -8.75
N SER A 196 -9.90 -9.32 -7.46
CA SER A 196 -9.66 -8.10 -6.67
C SER A 196 -8.48 -7.28 -7.19
N ILE A 197 -7.40 -7.92 -7.64
CA ILE A 197 -6.25 -7.24 -8.27
C ILE A 197 -6.71 -6.48 -9.51
N LYS A 198 -7.50 -7.13 -10.38
CA LYS A 198 -8.03 -6.50 -11.59
C LYS A 198 -9.02 -5.39 -11.24
N LEU A 199 -9.86 -5.56 -10.22
CA LEU A 199 -10.75 -4.53 -9.73
C LEU A 199 -9.99 -3.30 -9.21
N CYS A 200 -8.87 -3.48 -8.51
CA CYS A 200 -7.99 -2.37 -8.14
C CYS A 200 -7.54 -1.59 -9.39
N TRP A 201 -7.10 -2.26 -10.46
CA TRP A 201 -6.73 -1.58 -11.70
C TRP A 201 -7.90 -0.89 -12.40
N VAL A 202 -9.08 -1.51 -12.40
CA VAL A 202 -10.32 -0.94 -12.93
C VAL A 202 -10.78 0.30 -12.16
N SER A 203 -10.44 0.39 -10.87
CA SER A 203 -10.80 1.54 -10.04
C SER A 203 -10.21 2.86 -10.56
N MET A 204 -9.11 2.81 -11.34
CA MET A 204 -8.55 3.96 -12.09
C MET A 204 -9.37 4.40 -13.30
N PHE A 205 -10.56 3.84 -13.52
CA PHE A 205 -11.45 4.18 -14.63
C PHE A 205 -12.88 4.38 -14.15
N LYS A 206 -13.07 4.91 -12.93
CA LYS A 206 -14.37 5.27 -12.36
C LYS A 206 -14.70 6.75 -12.59
N ASP A 207 -15.95 7.11 -12.33
CA ASP A 207 -16.49 8.44 -12.61
C ASP A 207 -15.80 9.58 -11.84
N HIS A 208 -15.07 9.28 -10.75
CA HIS A 208 -14.33 10.31 -9.99
C HIS A 208 -13.24 11.01 -10.81
N ILE A 209 -12.70 10.38 -11.85
CA ILE A 209 -11.77 11.03 -12.80
C ILE A 209 -12.47 12.13 -13.59
N LEU A 210 -13.77 11.93 -13.89
CA LEU A 210 -14.61 12.93 -14.55
C LEU A 210 -14.83 14.13 -13.64
N ASP A 211 -15.10 13.87 -12.37
CA ASP A 211 -15.34 14.88 -11.36
C ASP A 211 -14.11 15.76 -11.14
N TYR A 212 -12.92 15.16 -11.07
CA TYR A 212 -11.68 15.91 -10.93
C TYR A 212 -11.41 16.81 -12.16
N ALA A 213 -11.47 16.25 -13.37
CA ALA A 213 -11.16 16.99 -14.59
C ALA A 213 -12.21 18.05 -14.95
N SER A 214 -13.46 17.91 -14.47
CA SER A 214 -14.51 18.91 -14.67
C SER A 214 -14.47 20.05 -13.64
N ARG A 215 -13.94 19.83 -12.44
CA ARG A 215 -13.83 20.83 -11.36
C ARG A 215 -12.57 21.70 -11.44
N SER A 216 -11.55 21.27 -12.16
CA SER A 216 -10.33 22.07 -12.36
C SER A 216 -10.52 23.00 -13.56
N ASP A 217 -10.66 24.30 -13.30
CA ASP A 217 -10.77 25.31 -14.36
C ASP A 217 -9.55 25.32 -15.28
N ASP A 218 -8.38 24.95 -14.73
CA ASP A 218 -7.08 24.85 -15.40
C ASP A 218 -6.79 23.46 -16.00
N TYR A 219 -7.79 22.56 -16.10
CA TYR A 219 -7.56 21.26 -16.73
C TYR A 219 -7.21 21.42 -18.22
N ILE A 220 -5.94 21.15 -18.54
CA ILE A 220 -5.43 21.05 -19.92
C ILE A 220 -5.50 19.57 -20.34
N PRO A 221 -6.19 19.23 -21.44
CA PRO A 221 -6.18 17.87 -21.97
C PRO A 221 -4.75 17.33 -22.13
N GLY A 222 -4.48 16.16 -21.54
CA GLY A 222 -3.15 15.52 -21.56
C GLY A 222 -2.13 16.06 -20.56
N SER A 223 -2.53 16.96 -19.65
CA SER A 223 -1.68 17.36 -18.52
C SER A 223 -1.57 16.31 -17.41
N ILE A 224 -2.52 15.36 -17.37
CA ILE A 224 -2.52 14.28 -16.39
C ILE A 224 -1.64 13.14 -16.92
N LYS A 225 -0.54 12.85 -16.21
CA LYS A 225 0.24 11.63 -16.43
C LYS A 225 -0.65 10.43 -16.20
N ILE A 226 -0.73 9.52 -17.18
CA ILE A 226 -1.48 8.26 -17.05
C ILE A 226 -0.96 7.52 -15.81
N PRO A 227 -1.79 7.33 -14.77
CA PRO A 227 -1.35 6.71 -13.53
C PRO A 227 -1.02 5.24 -13.79
N LYS A 228 0.01 4.75 -13.10
CA LYS A 228 0.27 3.33 -12.97
C LYS A 228 -0.03 2.92 -11.53
N MET A 229 -0.47 1.68 -11.37
CA MET A 229 -0.88 1.18 -10.07
C MET A 229 -0.23 -0.17 -9.79
N GLY A 230 0.50 -0.22 -8.67
CA GLY A 230 0.84 -1.48 -8.03
C GLY A 230 -0.32 -1.96 -7.18
N VAL A 231 -0.25 -3.21 -6.73
CA VAL A 231 -1.25 -3.80 -5.83
C VAL A 231 -0.54 -4.42 -4.64
N LEU A 232 -0.98 -4.06 -3.44
CA LEU A 232 -0.50 -4.61 -2.18
C LEU A 232 -1.47 -5.69 -1.71
N ILE A 233 -0.99 -6.93 -1.65
CA ILE A 233 -1.71 -8.08 -1.12
C ILE A 233 -1.13 -8.38 0.26
N MET A 234 -1.87 -8.12 1.33
CA MET A 234 -1.35 -8.15 2.69
C MET A 234 -2.16 -9.10 3.56
N LYS A 235 -1.50 -9.98 4.33
CA LYS A 235 -2.17 -10.85 5.30
C LYS A 235 -3.01 -10.02 6.27
N MET A 236 -4.27 -10.41 6.46
CA MET A 236 -5.17 -9.81 7.43
C MET A 236 -4.72 -10.12 8.87
N VAL A 237 -5.00 -9.17 9.75
CA VAL A 237 -4.83 -9.31 11.19
C VAL A 237 -6.20 -9.39 11.82
N GLU A 238 -6.44 -10.38 12.68
CA GLU A 238 -7.64 -10.44 13.51
C GLU A 238 -7.41 -9.56 14.73
N ALA A 239 -7.83 -8.30 14.62
CA ALA A 239 -7.54 -7.28 15.60
C ALA A 239 -8.48 -7.42 16.81
N GLU A 240 -7.91 -7.51 18.01
CA GLU A 240 -8.65 -7.30 19.26
C GLU A 240 -8.98 -5.81 19.47
N ALA A 241 -8.06 -4.95 19.04
CA ALA A 241 -8.16 -3.52 19.00
C ALA A 241 -7.43 -2.98 17.76
N SER A 242 -7.87 -1.84 17.27
CA SER A 242 -7.26 -1.15 16.13
C SER A 242 -7.41 0.35 16.27
N GLY A 243 -6.62 1.12 15.53
CA GLY A 243 -6.61 2.56 15.70
C GLY A 243 -5.80 3.31 14.66
N VAL A 244 -5.80 4.63 14.79
CA VAL A 244 -4.98 5.56 14.02
C VAL A 244 -4.11 6.36 14.99
N CYS A 245 -2.85 6.60 14.59
CA CYS A 245 -1.90 7.40 15.34
C CYS A 245 -1.44 8.58 14.51
N PHE A 246 -1.57 9.78 15.06
CA PHE A 246 -1.05 11.02 14.50
C PHE A 246 0.20 11.43 15.28
N SER A 247 1.35 11.48 14.60
CA SER A 247 2.63 11.87 15.21
C SER A 247 2.73 13.37 15.57
N ARG A 248 1.66 14.12 15.32
CA ARG A 248 1.42 15.51 15.68
C ARG A 248 -0.06 15.66 16.01
N ASN A 249 -0.39 16.24 17.14
CA ASN A 249 -1.78 16.57 17.47
C ASN A 249 -2.34 17.58 16.44
N LEU A 250 -3.52 17.26 15.91
CA LEU A 250 -4.21 18.05 14.88
C LEU A 250 -4.83 19.33 15.44
N TRP A 251 -5.21 19.32 16.74
CA TRP A 251 -5.94 20.39 17.42
C TRP A 251 -5.16 21.00 18.60
N GLY A 252 -3.98 20.47 18.91
CA GLY A 252 -3.16 20.84 20.07
C GLY A 252 -1.70 21.13 19.72
N ASP A 253 -0.79 20.84 20.66
CA ASP A 253 0.64 21.09 20.46
C ASP A 253 1.23 20.08 19.45
N LYS A 254 2.08 20.57 18.55
CA LYS A 254 2.77 19.74 17.55
C LYS A 254 3.77 18.76 18.18
N LYS A 255 4.13 18.94 19.45
CA LYS A 255 4.93 18.04 20.27
C LYS A 255 4.10 16.94 20.94
N GLU A 256 2.81 16.89 20.70
CA GLU A 256 1.95 15.82 21.19
C GLU A 256 1.70 14.78 20.09
N VAL A 257 1.59 13.53 20.51
CA VAL A 257 1.10 12.40 19.71
C VAL A 257 -0.34 12.14 20.10
N MET A 258 -1.19 11.92 19.11
CA MET A 258 -2.59 11.57 19.34
C MET A 258 -2.87 10.17 18.80
N ILE A 259 -3.53 9.35 19.60
CA ILE A 259 -3.93 8.00 19.24
C ILE A 259 -5.44 7.87 19.44
N GLU A 260 -6.13 7.36 18.44
CA GLU A 260 -7.54 6.97 18.52
C GLU A 260 -7.67 5.47 18.34
N ALA A 261 -8.41 4.80 19.23
CA ALA A 261 -8.50 3.35 19.25
C ALA A 261 -9.94 2.85 19.47
N VAL A 262 -10.29 1.78 18.75
CA VAL A 262 -11.57 1.08 18.85
C VAL A 262 -11.35 -0.42 19.06
N LEU A 263 -12.34 -1.08 19.66
CA LEU A 263 -12.38 -2.54 19.75
C LEU A 263 -12.59 -3.16 18.36
N GLY A 264 -11.94 -4.30 18.15
CA GLY A 264 -12.06 -5.06 16.91
C GLY A 264 -11.34 -4.40 15.74
N GLN A 265 -11.92 -4.56 14.55
CA GLN A 265 -11.33 -4.14 13.28
C GLN A 265 -11.48 -2.63 13.03
N GLY A 266 -10.50 -2.06 12.32
CA GLY A 266 -10.35 -0.61 12.14
C GLY A 266 -11.49 0.08 11.39
N GLU A 267 -12.37 -0.69 10.74
CA GLU A 267 -13.55 -0.17 10.06
C GLU A 267 -14.44 0.66 10.98
N GLY A 268 -14.53 0.31 12.27
CA GLY A 268 -15.32 1.07 13.25
C GLY A 268 -14.87 2.52 13.37
N LEU A 269 -13.56 2.75 13.30
CA LEU A 269 -12.95 4.08 13.31
C LEU A 269 -13.06 4.75 11.94
N VAL A 270 -12.69 4.06 10.87
CA VAL A 270 -12.64 4.62 9.49
C VAL A 270 -14.03 5.06 9.01
N SER A 271 -15.07 4.31 9.34
CA SER A 271 -16.46 4.66 8.99
C SER A 271 -17.09 5.69 9.93
N GLY A 272 -16.46 6.01 11.07
CA GLY A 272 -17.05 6.83 12.14
C GLY A 272 -18.20 6.14 12.89
N ALA A 273 -18.39 4.83 12.71
CA ALA A 273 -19.47 4.09 13.34
C ALA A 273 -19.27 3.85 14.85
N ILE A 274 -18.02 3.88 15.33
CA ILE A 274 -17.67 3.69 16.74
C ILE A 274 -16.90 4.91 17.23
N THR A 275 -17.36 5.54 18.30
CA THR A 275 -16.61 6.59 19.00
C THR A 275 -15.37 5.98 19.65
N PRO A 276 -14.16 6.42 19.29
CA PRO A 276 -12.93 5.82 19.81
C PRO A 276 -12.60 6.29 21.22
N ASP A 277 -11.72 5.55 21.87
CA ASP A 277 -10.89 6.11 22.94
C ASP A 277 -9.85 7.03 22.31
N ARG A 278 -9.55 8.15 22.97
CA ARG A 278 -8.51 9.09 22.53
C ARG A 278 -7.46 9.26 23.61
N PHE A 279 -6.21 9.11 23.20
CA PHE A 279 -5.04 9.33 24.04
C PHE A 279 -4.18 10.43 23.44
N VAL A 280 -3.74 11.38 24.26
CA VAL A 280 -2.76 12.40 23.90
C VAL A 280 -1.53 12.21 24.76
N LEU A 281 -0.38 12.04 24.12
CA LEU A 281 0.89 11.75 24.76
C LEU A 281 1.91 12.85 24.42
N ASP A 282 2.81 13.15 25.36
CA ASP A 282 4.01 13.91 25.01
C ASP A 282 4.90 13.05 24.10
N LYS A 283 5.35 13.62 22.98
CA LYS A 283 6.11 12.88 21.96
C LYS A 283 7.48 12.38 22.43
N TYR A 284 8.07 13.01 23.45
CA TYR A 284 9.42 12.73 23.90
C TYR A 284 9.43 11.94 25.20
N SER A 285 8.64 12.32 26.20
CA SER A 285 8.54 11.58 27.45
C SER A 285 7.64 10.35 27.32
N THR A 286 6.77 10.30 26.30
CA THR A 286 5.74 9.27 26.11
C THR A 286 4.71 9.20 27.26
N GLU A 287 4.71 10.21 28.13
CA GLU A 287 3.73 10.33 29.19
C GLU A 287 2.36 10.67 28.60
N ILE A 288 1.32 10.05 29.14
CA ILE A 288 -0.06 10.35 28.78
C ILE A 288 -0.43 11.68 29.43
N LEU A 289 -0.70 12.68 28.58
CA LEU A 289 -1.14 14.02 29.00
C LEU A 289 -2.65 14.08 29.19
N HIS A 290 -3.39 13.37 28.32
CA HIS A 290 -4.84 13.32 28.37
C HIS A 290 -5.37 11.99 27.83
N SER A 291 -6.46 11.51 28.45
CA SER A 291 -7.20 10.33 28.03
C SER A 291 -8.69 10.60 28.05
N GLU A 292 -9.37 10.29 26.96
CA GLU A 292 -10.81 10.29 26.82
C GLU A 292 -11.24 8.84 26.52
N ILE A 293 -11.92 8.20 27.46
CA ILE A 293 -12.36 6.81 27.33
C ILE A 293 -13.84 6.79 26.98
N SER A 294 -14.17 6.19 25.84
CA SER A 294 -15.53 6.11 25.33
C SER A 294 -16.16 4.78 25.69
N THR A 295 -17.44 4.79 26.08
CA THR A 295 -18.21 3.55 26.21
C THR A 295 -18.41 2.92 24.82
N GLN A 296 -17.77 1.77 24.58
CA GLN A 296 -17.93 1.02 23.34
C GLN A 296 -18.85 -0.18 23.58
N ALA A 297 -20.03 -0.17 22.97
CA ALA A 297 -21.02 -1.25 23.07
C ALA A 297 -20.97 -2.24 21.91
N GLN A 298 -20.25 -1.91 20.84
CA GLN A 298 -20.18 -2.70 19.61
C GLN A 298 -18.73 -2.76 19.11
N LYS A 299 -18.43 -3.75 18.25
CA LYS A 299 -17.15 -3.84 17.55
C LYS A 299 -17.31 -4.42 16.16
N TYR A 300 -16.38 -4.11 15.26
CA TYR A 300 -16.29 -4.80 13.98
C TYR A 300 -15.47 -6.08 14.10
N ILE A 301 -16.01 -7.17 13.59
CA ILE A 301 -15.29 -8.45 13.46
C ILE A 301 -15.30 -8.91 12.01
N ARG A 302 -14.42 -9.85 11.67
CA ARG A 302 -14.49 -10.56 10.39
C ARG A 302 -15.88 -11.19 10.20
N SER A 303 -16.46 -11.02 9.02
CA SER A 303 -17.68 -11.73 8.66
C SER A 303 -17.36 -13.19 8.31
N ASN A 304 -18.16 -14.13 8.83
CA ASN A 304 -18.01 -15.56 8.52
C ASN A 304 -18.62 -15.92 7.16
N ASN A 305 -19.54 -15.09 6.64
CA ASN A 305 -20.35 -15.40 5.47
C ASN A 305 -20.02 -14.54 4.26
N THR A 306 -19.16 -13.54 4.41
CA THR A 306 -18.78 -12.59 3.35
C THR A 306 -17.32 -12.19 3.49
N ASP A 307 -16.74 -11.77 2.37
CA ASP A 307 -15.48 -11.03 2.36
C ASP A 307 -15.73 -9.64 2.96
N GLY A 308 -15.33 -9.44 4.22
CA GLY A 308 -15.51 -8.16 4.88
C GLY A 308 -15.63 -8.25 6.39
N VAL A 309 -16.09 -7.15 6.98
CA VAL A 309 -16.37 -7.04 8.40
C VAL A 309 -17.86 -6.87 8.65
N LYS A 310 -18.29 -7.19 9.85
CA LYS A 310 -19.64 -6.91 10.35
C LYS A 310 -19.57 -6.30 11.74
N LEU A 311 -20.48 -5.39 12.02
CA LEU A 311 -20.68 -4.83 13.35
C LEU A 311 -21.42 -5.86 14.21
N VAL A 312 -20.96 -6.05 15.44
CA VAL A 312 -21.60 -6.92 16.44
C VAL A 312 -21.68 -6.22 17.77
N ASP A 313 -22.75 -6.49 18.52
CA ASP A 313 -22.88 -6.05 19.90
C ASP A 313 -21.92 -6.83 20.80
N LEU A 314 -21.42 -6.16 21.83
CA LEU A 314 -20.69 -6.79 22.92
C LEU A 314 -21.69 -7.32 23.96
N ASP A 315 -21.33 -8.42 24.62
CA ASP A 315 -22.13 -8.97 25.73
C ASP A 315 -22.34 -7.93 26.84
N LYS A 316 -21.36 -7.06 27.05
CA LYS A 316 -21.41 -5.89 27.93
C LYS A 316 -20.66 -4.73 27.28
N PRO A 317 -21.17 -3.48 27.37
CA PRO A 317 -20.41 -2.31 26.99
C PRO A 317 -19.07 -2.26 27.73
N LYS A 318 -18.02 -1.88 27.00
CA LYS A 318 -16.69 -1.69 27.58
C LYS A 318 -16.51 -0.21 27.89
N ASP A 319 -16.36 0.08 29.19
CA ASP A 319 -16.09 1.41 29.74
C ASP A 319 -14.62 1.57 30.19
N GLN A 320 -13.77 0.63 29.79
CA GLN A 320 -12.34 0.61 30.11
C GLN A 320 -11.52 0.87 28.85
N PRO A 321 -10.31 1.44 29.00
CA PRO A 321 -9.41 1.67 27.88
C PRO A 321 -9.29 0.47 26.94
N VAL A 322 -9.38 0.74 25.64
CA VAL A 322 -9.15 -0.24 24.57
C VAL A 322 -7.72 -0.76 24.61
N MET A 323 -6.77 0.08 24.96
CA MET A 323 -5.34 -0.24 25.08
C MET A 323 -4.86 -0.08 26.52
N THR A 324 -3.84 -0.86 26.89
CA THR A 324 -3.19 -0.77 28.20
C THR A 324 -1.79 -0.15 28.07
N ASN A 325 -1.30 0.44 29.16
CA ASN A 325 0.10 0.86 29.26
C ASN A 325 0.99 -0.39 29.31
N ILE A 326 2.04 -0.39 28.50
CA ILE A 326 3.12 -1.37 28.62
C ILE A 326 4.07 -0.83 29.68
N ASN A 327 3.93 -1.34 30.91
CA ASN A 327 4.89 -1.07 32.00
C ASN A 327 6.21 -1.78 31.75
#